data_AF-L8GW67-F1
#
_entry.id   AF-L8GW67-F1
#
_cell.length_a   1.000
_cell.length_b   1.000
_cell.length_c   1.000
_cell.angle_alpha   90.00
_cell.angle_beta   90.00
_cell.angle_gamma   90.00
#
_symmetry.space_group_name_H-M   'P 1'
#
loop_
_entity.id
_entity.type
_entity.pdbx_description
1 polymer ?
#
loop_
_entity_poly.entity_id
_entity_poly.type
_entity_poly.pdbx_seq_one_letter_code
_entity_poly.pdbx_strand_id
1 'polypeptide(L)'
;MAVGGQKKDPRDWKDKGFVVTCQKRLMKFFSESGFPYALGPKTLTSPSNKEFFQMFQFLYQRFDPSYKFGAKPEDEILPLLTGLNYPFKITKTPLWLEQNSLITPGAPHVWPSLMGALLWMTELLEYSDVVGRHQDDDFGNDEEDKDKWTCTFITQVYGAWLNGDDEEFDRLNGDLINFYESRRQMEISNVENLSNSIEALSKEIEQIENAPSRIDALNRKKEDFLSDISKFKKFAATMQDQKDAVVAAIAEMNGTIEAEQRELEQRLKENQELQTIIDAQDITPADVERMMSAKHSLEQSLQLLCEQRDSIQKDVWTREVEVQKASDSLDRAISMFNATATNLRLVGASAKYPKDIISDSFKLITFAPHAPTADRMLNCSIKQDIKPCLFKLKDHLLEKAKSLHDRYMDTHMELEAICETVDEQRESANAIEAKLQHSIQSYRTNKHSIAEAAKRSQAEVENIRQEAKKMRADVAMMWAQSERAVAGAGETVEEHEKNCAREREAMVQFITETLGALMEHKDNISDTLAALNQRLDDELAACESL
;
A
#
# COMPACT_ATOMS: atom_id res chain seq x y z
N MET A 1 33.31 87.25 -66.37
CA MET A 1 34.08 88.51 -66.36
C MET A 1 34.67 88.71 -64.97
N ALA A 2 35.93 88.33 -64.77
CA ALA A 2 36.68 88.64 -63.56
C ALA A 2 37.56 89.86 -63.85
N VAL A 3 37.27 90.98 -63.20
CA VAL A 3 38.10 92.19 -63.25
C VAL A 3 39.36 91.92 -62.43
N GLY A 4 40.36 91.30 -63.06
CA GLY A 4 41.67 91.07 -62.47
C GLY A 4 42.40 92.40 -62.29
N GLY A 5 42.65 92.80 -61.03
CA GLY A 5 43.48 93.95 -60.70
C GLY A 5 44.85 93.87 -61.39
N GLN A 6 45.32 95.01 -61.90
CA GLN A 6 46.53 95.12 -62.71
C GLN A 6 47.75 94.47 -62.04
N LYS A 7 48.26 93.39 -62.64
CA LYS A 7 49.51 92.76 -62.20
C LYS A 7 50.71 93.47 -62.83
N LYS A 8 51.75 93.70 -62.02
CA LYS A 8 53.06 94.12 -62.53
C LYS A 8 53.63 93.00 -63.40
N ASP A 9 54.18 93.34 -64.56
CA ASP A 9 54.83 92.36 -65.44
C ASP A 9 56.00 91.68 -64.69
N PRO A 10 55.98 90.35 -64.48
CA PRO A 10 57.02 89.63 -63.77
C PRO A 10 58.26 89.36 -64.64
N ARG A 11 58.19 89.61 -65.96
CA ARG A 11 59.28 89.36 -66.90
C ARG A 11 60.38 90.40 -66.72
N ASP A 12 61.63 89.93 -66.59
CA ASP A 12 62.78 90.82 -66.37
C ASP A 12 63.30 91.41 -67.68
N TRP A 13 62.61 92.44 -68.17
CA TRP A 13 62.99 93.17 -69.38
C TRP A 13 64.30 93.96 -69.26
N LYS A 14 64.91 94.06 -68.06
CA LYS A 14 66.19 94.73 -67.86
C LYS A 14 67.37 93.80 -68.07
N ASP A 15 67.17 92.49 -67.92
CA ASP A 15 68.19 91.49 -68.20
C ASP A 15 68.35 91.28 -69.71
N LYS A 16 69.56 91.58 -70.22
CA LYS A 16 69.89 91.37 -71.64
C LYS A 16 69.86 89.89 -72.02
N GLY A 17 70.19 88.98 -71.10
CA GLY A 17 70.14 87.53 -71.35
C GLY A 17 68.72 87.04 -71.57
N PHE A 18 67.79 87.46 -70.71
CA PHE A 18 66.36 87.20 -70.85
C PHE A 18 65.80 87.72 -72.18
N VAL A 19 66.08 88.98 -72.55
CA VAL A 19 65.63 89.56 -73.82
C VAL A 19 66.10 88.75 -75.03
N VAL A 20 67.38 88.34 -75.07
CA VAL A 20 67.91 87.49 -76.15
C VAL A 20 67.24 86.11 -76.19
N THR A 21 66.89 85.55 -75.04
CA THR A 21 66.18 84.26 -74.95
C THR A 21 64.77 84.37 -75.52
N CYS A 22 64.04 85.43 -75.16
CA CYS A 22 62.72 85.72 -75.71
C CYS A 22 62.75 85.92 -77.24
N GLN A 23 63.76 86.65 -77.75
CA GLN A 23 63.95 86.82 -79.20
C GLN A 23 64.15 85.48 -79.91
N LYS A 24 65.01 84.60 -79.36
CA LYS A 24 65.24 83.26 -79.92
C LYS A 24 63.97 82.41 -79.91
N ARG A 25 63.18 82.44 -78.83
CA ARG A 25 61.91 81.70 -78.73
C ARG A 25 60.91 82.18 -79.76
N LEU A 26 60.73 83.49 -79.88
CA LEU A 26 59.83 84.08 -80.86
C LEU A 26 60.27 83.77 -82.31
N MET A 27 61.58 83.83 -82.59
CA MET A 27 62.14 83.45 -83.88
C MET A 27 61.91 81.97 -84.21
N LYS A 28 62.11 81.09 -83.23
CA LYS A 28 61.84 79.65 -83.36
C LYS A 28 60.36 79.41 -83.70
N PHE A 29 59.44 80.00 -82.94
CA PHE A 29 58.01 79.84 -83.17
C PHE A 29 57.58 80.27 -84.57
N PHE A 30 58.00 81.46 -85.04
CA PHE A 30 57.66 81.93 -86.39
C PHE A 30 58.26 81.06 -87.50
N SER A 31 59.46 80.50 -87.27
CA SER A 31 60.11 79.59 -88.22
C SER A 31 59.37 78.26 -88.32
N GLU A 32 58.91 77.71 -87.20
CA GLU A 32 58.16 76.43 -87.14
C GLU A 32 56.71 76.58 -87.62
N SER A 33 56.11 77.76 -87.42
CA SER A 33 54.70 78.03 -87.76
C SER A 33 54.48 78.46 -89.21
N GLY A 34 55.52 78.54 -90.05
CA GLY A 34 55.38 78.92 -91.47
C GLY A 34 55.09 80.41 -91.68
N PHE A 35 55.74 81.30 -90.92
CA PHE A 35 55.62 82.75 -91.10
C PHE A 35 56.08 83.18 -92.52
N PRO A 36 55.25 83.92 -93.30
CA PRO A 36 55.50 84.13 -94.73
C PRO A 36 56.58 85.19 -95.05
N TYR A 37 57.07 85.93 -94.05
CA TYR A 37 58.06 87.01 -94.25
C TYR A 37 59.43 86.64 -93.66
N ALA A 38 60.52 87.11 -94.29
CA ALA A 38 61.88 86.82 -93.83
C ALA A 38 62.20 87.54 -92.50
N LEU A 39 62.54 86.78 -91.45
CA LEU A 39 63.00 87.31 -90.17
C LEU A 39 64.52 87.31 -90.10
N GLY A 40 65.16 88.47 -90.24
CA GLY A 40 66.61 88.61 -90.12
C GLY A 40 67.08 88.59 -88.65
N PRO A 41 68.37 88.30 -88.37
CA PRO A 41 68.92 88.31 -86.99
C PRO A 41 68.74 89.65 -86.26
N LYS A 42 68.61 90.76 -87.00
CA LYS A 42 68.41 92.11 -86.47
C LYS A 42 66.94 92.54 -86.39
N THR A 43 66.02 91.84 -87.05
CA THR A 43 64.60 92.22 -87.12
C THR A 43 63.93 92.20 -85.73
N LEU A 44 64.23 91.19 -84.91
CA LEU A 44 63.70 91.10 -83.53
C LEU A 44 64.47 91.96 -82.50
N THR A 45 65.53 92.67 -82.93
CA THR A 45 66.24 93.62 -82.05
C THR A 45 65.57 94.99 -82.06
N SER A 46 65.09 95.44 -83.22
CA SER A 46 64.40 96.72 -83.39
C SER A 46 63.52 96.65 -84.65
N PRO A 47 62.33 96.03 -84.58
CA PRO A 47 61.47 95.88 -85.74
C PRO A 47 60.87 97.22 -86.19
N SER A 48 60.65 97.34 -87.50
CA SER A 48 59.83 98.40 -88.08
C SER A 48 58.35 98.21 -87.75
N ASN A 49 57.56 99.28 -87.94
CA ASN A 49 56.11 99.27 -87.79
C ASN A 49 55.47 98.11 -88.58
N LYS A 50 55.91 97.94 -89.84
CA LYS A 50 55.40 96.91 -90.75
C LYS A 50 55.75 95.51 -90.27
N GLU A 51 57.00 95.28 -89.85
CA GLU A 51 57.43 93.96 -89.37
C GLU A 51 56.70 93.57 -88.07
N PHE A 52 56.57 94.51 -87.13
CA PHE A 52 55.79 94.27 -85.91
C PHE A 52 54.33 93.93 -86.23
N PHE A 53 53.71 94.72 -87.09
CA PHE A 53 52.33 94.50 -87.49
C PHE A 53 52.15 93.14 -88.18
N GLN A 54 53.03 92.77 -89.11
CA GLN A 54 53.00 91.47 -89.77
C GLN A 54 53.14 90.30 -88.78
N MET A 55 54.02 90.43 -87.78
CA MET A 55 54.15 89.44 -86.70
C MET A 55 52.87 89.34 -85.87
N PHE A 56 52.29 90.46 -85.46
CA PHE A 56 51.04 90.48 -84.69
C PHE A 56 49.87 89.91 -85.49
N GLN A 57 49.69 90.34 -86.74
CA GLN A 57 48.65 89.86 -87.65
C GLN A 57 48.72 88.35 -87.82
N PHE A 58 49.90 87.80 -88.06
CA PHE A 58 50.09 86.35 -88.23
C PHE A 58 49.69 85.58 -86.97
N LEU A 59 50.09 86.05 -85.78
CA LEU A 59 49.71 85.39 -84.53
C LEU A 59 48.20 85.50 -84.28
N TYR A 60 47.62 86.67 -84.56
CA TYR A 60 46.19 86.89 -84.33
C TYR A 60 45.30 86.03 -85.24
N GLN A 61 45.68 85.88 -86.51
CA GLN A 61 44.95 85.03 -87.47
C GLN A 61 44.97 83.54 -87.12
N ARG A 62 45.88 83.10 -86.24
CA ARG A 62 45.83 81.72 -85.71
C ARG A 62 44.84 81.54 -84.57
N PHE A 63 44.51 82.61 -83.84
CA PHE A 63 43.40 82.57 -82.87
C PHE A 63 42.04 82.67 -83.56
N ASP A 64 41.94 83.52 -84.58
CA ASP A 64 40.71 83.69 -85.36
C ASP A 64 41.02 83.74 -86.87
N PRO A 65 40.90 82.59 -87.56
CA PRO A 65 41.13 82.50 -89.01
C PRO A 65 40.17 83.36 -89.84
N SER A 66 39.02 83.76 -89.28
CA SER A 66 38.00 84.54 -89.97
C SER A 66 38.18 86.05 -89.83
N TYR A 67 39.09 86.49 -88.94
CA TYR A 67 39.30 87.91 -88.65
C TYR A 67 39.94 88.66 -89.81
N LYS A 68 39.34 89.79 -90.17
CA LYS A 68 39.84 90.72 -91.20
C LYS A 68 40.18 92.06 -90.57
N PHE A 69 41.46 92.43 -90.62
CA PHE A 69 41.95 93.73 -90.16
C PHE A 69 41.41 94.86 -91.05
N GLY A 70 41.06 95.99 -90.44
CA GLY A 70 40.53 97.16 -91.13
C GLY A 70 41.57 98.01 -91.86
N ALA A 71 41.16 99.21 -92.30
CA ALA A 71 42.01 100.13 -93.07
C ALA A 71 43.15 100.77 -92.26
N LYS A 72 43.04 100.77 -90.92
CA LYS A 72 44.05 101.26 -89.97
C LYS A 72 44.33 100.17 -88.94
N PRO A 73 45.03 99.11 -89.34
CA PRO A 73 45.09 97.91 -88.52
C PRO A 73 45.99 98.09 -87.28
N GLU A 74 46.78 99.17 -87.22
CA GLU A 74 47.58 99.54 -86.04
C GLU A 74 46.70 99.99 -84.85
N ASP A 75 45.54 100.61 -85.12
CA ASP A 75 44.59 101.07 -84.10
C ASP A 75 43.87 99.89 -83.42
N GLU A 76 43.85 98.72 -84.07
CA GLU A 76 43.15 97.51 -83.62
C GLU A 76 44.01 96.68 -82.64
N ILE A 77 45.33 96.84 -82.61
CA ILE A 77 46.25 95.98 -81.84
C ILE A 77 45.93 95.98 -80.34
N LEU A 78 45.75 97.16 -79.73
CA LEU A 78 45.45 97.27 -78.29
C LEU A 78 44.04 96.76 -77.93
N PRO A 79 42.96 97.11 -78.67
CA PRO A 79 41.66 96.48 -78.52
C PRO A 79 41.72 94.94 -78.62
N LEU A 80 42.47 94.41 -79.60
CA LEU A 80 42.61 92.97 -79.81
C LEU A 80 43.34 92.28 -78.66
N LEU A 81 44.46 92.84 -78.18
CA LEU A 81 45.15 92.33 -76.99
C LEU A 81 44.27 92.40 -75.74
N THR A 82 43.44 93.44 -75.62
CA THR A 82 42.47 93.55 -74.53
C THR A 82 41.38 92.48 -74.65
N GLY A 83 40.89 92.21 -75.85
CA GLY A 83 39.93 91.14 -76.13
C GLY A 83 40.47 89.75 -75.82
N LEU A 84 41.77 89.51 -76.07
CA LEU A 84 42.47 88.29 -75.67
C LEU A 84 42.75 88.22 -74.15
N ASN A 85 42.37 89.24 -73.37
CA ASN A 85 42.66 89.36 -71.94
C ASN A 85 44.17 89.39 -71.61
N TYR A 86 44.96 90.09 -72.43
CA TYR A 86 46.37 90.30 -72.12
C TYR A 86 46.55 90.97 -70.74
N PRO A 87 47.30 90.36 -69.80
CA PRO A 87 47.25 90.74 -68.38
C PRO A 87 48.10 91.96 -68.02
N PHE A 88 48.98 92.43 -68.91
CA PHE A 88 49.93 93.50 -68.61
C PHE A 88 49.57 94.78 -69.35
N LYS A 89 49.60 95.92 -68.66
CA LYS A 89 49.39 97.21 -69.33
C LYS A 89 50.56 97.51 -70.24
N ILE A 90 50.27 97.64 -71.53
CA ILE A 90 51.12 98.38 -72.46
C ILE A 90 50.75 99.85 -72.25
N THR A 91 51.65 100.62 -71.63
CA THR A 91 51.39 102.03 -71.27
C THR A 91 50.87 102.79 -72.50
N LYS A 92 49.75 103.52 -72.34
CA LYS A 92 49.15 104.41 -73.35
C LYS A 92 50.03 105.64 -73.65
N THR A 93 51.32 105.45 -73.89
CA THR A 93 52.06 106.39 -74.74
C THR A 93 51.49 106.20 -76.14
N PRO A 94 50.96 107.25 -76.79
CA PRO A 94 50.26 107.12 -78.07
C PRO A 94 51.24 106.58 -79.11
N LEU A 95 51.17 105.26 -79.31
CA LEU A 95 52.01 104.53 -80.23
C LEU A 95 51.70 104.94 -81.68
N TRP A 96 50.56 105.63 -81.93
CA TRP A 96 50.03 105.91 -83.27
C TRP A 96 49.14 107.18 -83.41
N LEU A 97 49.21 108.18 -82.52
CA LEU A 97 48.42 109.42 -82.70
C LEU A 97 49.23 110.49 -83.47
N GLU A 98 48.72 110.82 -84.66
CA GLU A 98 48.97 111.97 -85.57
C GLU A 98 50.24 112.83 -85.44
N GLN A 99 50.97 112.88 -86.55
CA GLN A 99 51.95 113.89 -87.00
C GLN A 99 53.12 114.23 -86.06
N ASN A 100 54.32 113.87 -86.55
CA ASN A 100 55.67 114.28 -86.10
C ASN A 100 56.26 113.60 -84.84
N SER A 101 57.24 112.73 -85.10
CA SER A 101 58.38 112.37 -84.24
C SER A 101 58.19 111.27 -83.15
N LEU A 102 58.84 110.12 -83.43
CA LEU A 102 59.80 109.42 -82.52
C LEU A 102 59.39 108.24 -81.63
N ILE A 103 58.31 107.48 -81.87
CA ILE A 103 58.16 106.16 -81.20
C ILE A 103 57.83 105.05 -82.20
N THR A 104 58.89 104.38 -82.67
CA THR A 104 58.83 103.12 -83.43
C THR A 104 58.58 101.96 -82.46
N PRO A 105 57.83 100.89 -82.81
CA PRO A 105 57.69 99.66 -82.01
C PRO A 105 59.02 99.04 -81.60
N GLY A 106 60.06 99.22 -82.43
CA GLY A 106 61.44 98.85 -82.12
C GLY A 106 62.20 99.79 -81.16
N ALA A 107 61.57 100.84 -80.62
CA ALA A 107 62.21 101.74 -79.68
C ALA A 107 62.63 100.97 -78.41
N PRO A 108 63.85 101.17 -77.87
CA PRO A 108 64.39 100.36 -76.77
C PRO A 108 63.54 100.28 -75.50
N HIS A 109 62.67 101.28 -75.26
CA HIS A 109 61.79 101.37 -74.09
C HIS A 109 60.37 100.81 -74.34
N VAL A 110 59.99 100.52 -75.59
CA VAL A 110 58.66 100.04 -75.99
C VAL A 110 58.72 98.59 -76.46
N TRP A 111 59.78 98.24 -77.21
CA TRP A 111 59.94 96.93 -77.80
C TRP A 111 59.86 95.77 -76.79
N PRO A 112 60.46 95.84 -75.58
CA PRO A 112 60.34 94.75 -74.61
C PRO A 112 58.89 94.42 -74.25
N SER A 113 58.04 95.44 -74.05
CA SER A 113 56.62 95.23 -73.72
C SER A 113 55.83 94.63 -74.90
N LEU A 114 56.09 95.09 -76.13
CA LEU A 114 55.44 94.55 -77.33
C LEU A 114 55.90 93.13 -77.67
N MET A 115 57.20 92.84 -77.54
CA MET A 115 57.75 91.50 -77.68
C MET A 115 57.17 90.56 -76.62
N GLY A 116 56.98 91.07 -75.41
CA GLY A 116 56.24 90.37 -74.36
C GLY A 116 54.80 90.03 -74.76
N ALA A 117 54.10 90.91 -75.47
CA ALA A 117 52.76 90.62 -75.96
C ALA A 117 52.78 89.53 -77.04
N LEU A 118 53.69 89.63 -78.02
CA LEU A 118 53.86 88.60 -79.06
C LEU A 118 54.24 87.24 -78.47
N LEU A 119 55.18 87.21 -77.52
CA LEU A 119 55.61 85.96 -76.88
C LEU A 119 54.47 85.30 -76.08
N TRP A 120 53.69 86.12 -75.37
CA TRP A 120 52.51 85.61 -74.67
C TRP A 120 51.46 85.07 -75.64
N MET A 121 51.26 85.72 -76.80
CA MET A 121 50.39 85.18 -77.85
C MET A 121 50.92 83.84 -78.38
N THR A 122 52.25 83.69 -78.58
CA THR A 122 52.81 82.39 -78.99
C THR A 122 52.58 81.30 -77.94
N GLU A 123 52.75 81.61 -76.65
CA GLU A 123 52.51 80.68 -75.55
C GLU A 123 51.04 80.25 -75.44
N LEU A 124 50.11 81.17 -75.71
CA LEU A 124 48.68 80.87 -75.70
C LEU A 124 48.30 79.92 -76.85
N LEU A 125 48.90 80.07 -78.03
CA LEU A 125 48.72 79.15 -79.17
C LEU A 125 49.32 77.77 -78.87
N GLU A 126 50.53 77.71 -78.29
CA GLU A 126 51.16 76.45 -77.89
C GLU A 126 50.29 75.70 -76.86
N TYR A 127 49.64 76.42 -75.94
CA TYR A 127 48.72 75.83 -74.96
C TYR A 127 47.43 75.30 -75.60
N SER A 128 46.80 76.07 -76.50
CA SER A 128 45.56 75.61 -77.16
C SER A 128 45.77 74.31 -77.93
N ASP A 129 46.93 74.15 -78.57
CA ASP A 129 47.26 72.93 -79.32
C ASP A 129 47.45 71.71 -78.41
N VAL A 130 47.90 71.89 -77.16
CA VAL A 130 48.03 70.80 -76.19
C VAL A 130 46.66 70.40 -75.63
N VAL A 131 45.82 71.38 -75.26
CA VAL A 131 44.48 71.10 -74.72
C VAL A 131 43.59 70.41 -75.75
N GLY A 132 43.64 70.84 -77.02
CA GLY A 132 42.86 70.22 -78.09
C GLY A 132 43.17 68.73 -78.32
N ARG A 133 44.37 68.25 -77.94
CA ARG A 133 44.76 66.84 -78.08
C ARG A 133 44.31 65.94 -76.92
N HIS A 134 43.98 66.51 -75.76
CA HIS A 134 43.65 65.75 -74.55
C HIS A 134 42.15 65.62 -74.27
N GLN A 135 41.28 66.28 -75.06
CA GLN A 135 39.82 66.15 -74.92
C GLN A 135 39.24 64.85 -75.48
N ASP A 136 40.04 64.07 -76.22
CA ASP A 136 39.59 62.83 -76.86
C ASP A 136 39.79 61.55 -76.00
N ASP A 137 40.46 61.63 -74.84
CA ASP A 137 40.87 60.42 -74.07
C ASP A 137 40.06 60.15 -72.78
N ASP A 138 39.16 61.03 -72.36
CA ASP A 138 38.39 60.85 -71.11
C ASP A 138 37.03 60.19 -71.42
N PHE A 139 37.04 58.87 -71.54
CA PHE A 139 35.86 58.02 -71.70
C PHE A 139 35.77 57.04 -70.52
N GLY A 140 34.95 57.35 -69.53
CA GLY A 140 34.88 56.55 -68.31
C GLY A 140 33.68 56.80 -67.41
N ASN A 141 32.51 57.18 -67.93
CA ASN A 141 31.30 57.24 -67.11
C ASN A 141 30.00 56.95 -67.91
N ASP A 142 29.31 55.86 -67.55
CA ASP A 142 28.15 55.30 -68.28
C ASP A 142 26.94 56.25 -68.42
N GLU A 143 26.75 57.24 -67.53
CA GLU A 143 25.69 58.25 -67.67
C GLU A 143 26.06 59.38 -68.64
N GLU A 144 27.33 59.80 -68.66
CA GLU A 144 27.83 60.83 -69.59
C GLU A 144 27.92 60.29 -71.03
N ASP A 145 28.11 58.98 -71.18
CA ASP A 145 28.10 58.31 -72.49
C ASP A 145 26.74 58.38 -73.19
N LYS A 146 25.63 58.35 -72.44
CA LYS A 146 24.28 58.45 -73.01
C LYS A 146 24.00 59.84 -73.58
N ASP A 147 24.34 60.88 -72.82
CA ASP A 147 24.13 62.26 -73.23
C ASP A 147 25.09 62.64 -74.36
N LYS A 148 26.35 62.21 -74.31
CA LYS A 148 27.34 62.41 -75.38
C LYS A 148 26.93 61.72 -76.68
N TRP A 149 26.47 60.47 -76.60
CA TRP A 149 26.00 59.73 -77.76
C TRP A 149 24.72 60.36 -78.33
N THR A 150 23.78 60.78 -77.47
CA THR A 150 22.56 61.49 -77.87
C THR A 150 22.89 62.81 -78.56
N CYS A 151 23.79 63.61 -78.01
CA CYS A 151 24.26 64.85 -78.64
C CYS A 151 24.96 64.60 -79.97
N THR A 152 25.76 63.54 -80.07
CA THR A 152 26.44 63.14 -81.31
C THR A 152 25.43 62.73 -82.39
N PHE A 153 24.46 61.88 -82.04
CA PHE A 153 23.37 61.48 -82.91
C PHE A 153 22.55 62.68 -83.39
N ILE A 154 22.12 63.55 -82.47
CA ILE A 154 21.36 64.76 -82.81
C ILE A 154 22.18 65.67 -83.75
N THR A 155 23.48 65.83 -83.51
CA THR A 155 24.35 66.67 -84.36
C THR A 155 24.48 66.10 -85.77
N GLN A 156 24.64 64.79 -85.91
CA GLN A 156 24.76 64.10 -87.20
C GLN A 156 23.44 64.13 -87.97
N VAL A 157 22.33 63.81 -87.29
CA VAL A 157 20.97 63.87 -87.85
C VAL A 157 20.60 65.29 -88.27
N TYR A 158 20.95 66.29 -87.46
CA TYR A 158 20.71 67.68 -87.80
C TYR A 158 21.55 68.13 -89.02
N GLY A 159 22.79 67.62 -89.14
CA GLY A 159 23.63 67.81 -90.32
C GLY A 159 23.02 67.18 -91.59
N ALA A 160 22.53 65.94 -91.51
CA ALA A 160 21.82 65.27 -92.61
C ALA A 160 20.56 66.04 -93.01
N TRP A 161 19.79 66.52 -92.03
CA TRP A 161 18.59 67.34 -92.24
C TRP A 161 18.90 68.68 -92.95
N LEU A 162 19.96 69.38 -92.53
CA LEU A 162 20.38 70.64 -93.17
C LEU A 162 20.80 70.45 -94.64
N ASN A 163 21.30 69.26 -94.98
CA ASN A 163 21.70 68.90 -96.34
C ASN A 163 20.57 68.27 -97.17
N GLY A 164 19.43 67.95 -96.56
CA GLY A 164 18.31 67.24 -97.20
C GLY A 164 18.62 65.79 -97.56
N ASP A 165 19.50 65.13 -96.80
CA ASP A 165 19.92 63.74 -97.02
C ASP A 165 19.08 62.77 -96.17
N ASP A 166 17.93 62.37 -96.72
CA ASP A 166 16.98 61.47 -96.04
C ASP A 166 17.51 60.03 -95.92
N GLU A 167 18.41 59.58 -96.81
CA GLU A 167 19.02 58.24 -96.73
C GLU A 167 19.98 58.12 -95.53
N GLU A 168 20.79 59.15 -95.31
CA GLU A 168 21.68 59.20 -94.15
C GLU A 168 20.89 59.34 -92.84
N PHE A 169 19.76 60.04 -92.85
CA PHE A 169 18.85 60.09 -91.71
C PHE A 169 18.32 58.69 -91.33
N ASP A 170 17.80 57.93 -92.30
CA ASP A 170 17.27 56.59 -92.06
C ASP A 170 18.36 55.62 -91.58
N ARG A 171 19.57 55.74 -92.13
CA ARG A 171 20.74 54.96 -91.70
C ARG A 171 21.10 55.24 -90.24
N LEU A 172 21.25 56.51 -89.88
CA LEU A 172 21.56 56.93 -88.50
C LEU A 172 20.47 56.51 -87.51
N ASN A 173 19.19 56.61 -87.91
CA ASN A 173 18.06 56.20 -87.07
C ASN A 173 18.01 54.66 -86.92
N GLY A 174 18.37 53.90 -87.95
CA GLY A 174 18.54 52.45 -87.86
C GLY A 174 19.66 52.05 -86.88
N ASP A 175 20.81 52.73 -86.95
CA ASP A 175 21.93 52.51 -86.04
C ASP A 175 21.54 52.79 -84.57
N LEU A 176 20.77 53.87 -84.33
CA LEU A 176 20.19 54.22 -83.03
C LEU A 176 19.32 53.08 -82.47
N ILE A 177 18.38 52.59 -83.28
CA ILE A 177 17.44 51.54 -82.87
C ILE A 177 18.23 50.27 -82.54
N ASN A 178 19.15 49.86 -83.42
CA ASN A 178 19.98 48.67 -83.22
C ASN A 178 20.83 48.76 -81.94
N PHE A 179 21.37 49.94 -81.63
CA PHE A 179 22.14 50.18 -80.40
C PHE A 179 21.27 49.96 -79.15
N TYR A 180 20.10 50.60 -79.09
CA TYR A 180 19.19 50.47 -77.96
C TYR A 180 18.60 49.06 -77.83
N GLU A 181 18.30 48.39 -78.95
CA GLU A 181 17.84 46.99 -78.94
C GLU A 181 18.92 46.04 -78.43
N SER A 182 20.17 46.20 -78.90
CA SER A 182 21.31 45.40 -78.44
C SER A 182 21.56 45.60 -76.95
N ARG A 183 21.53 46.85 -76.47
CA ARG A 183 21.69 47.17 -75.05
C ARG A 183 20.53 46.62 -74.22
N ARG A 184 19.29 46.79 -74.66
CA ARG A 184 18.11 46.20 -74.02
C ARG A 184 18.24 44.67 -73.91
N GLN A 185 18.71 44.00 -74.96
CA GLN A 185 18.89 42.55 -74.93
C GLN A 185 19.97 42.12 -73.93
N MET A 186 21.07 42.89 -73.82
CA MET A 186 22.10 42.68 -72.82
C MET A 186 21.53 42.84 -71.40
N GLU A 187 20.76 43.89 -71.15
CA GLU A 187 20.12 44.11 -69.85
C GLU A 187 19.10 43.02 -69.50
N ILE A 188 18.29 42.58 -70.46
CA ILE A 188 17.36 41.45 -70.25
C ILE A 188 18.15 40.19 -69.87
N SER A 189 19.23 39.89 -70.59
CA SER A 189 20.08 38.73 -70.26
C SER A 189 20.72 38.85 -68.89
N ASN A 190 21.17 40.05 -68.50
CA ASN A 190 21.69 40.31 -67.16
C ASN A 190 20.61 40.05 -66.09
N VAL A 191 19.40 40.57 -66.29
CA VAL A 191 18.27 40.35 -65.37
C VAL A 191 17.93 38.87 -65.25
N GLU A 192 17.88 38.13 -66.36
CA GLU A 192 17.63 36.68 -66.36
C GLU A 192 18.73 35.92 -65.60
N ASN A 193 20.00 36.27 -65.83
CA ASN A 193 21.13 35.68 -65.13
C ASN A 193 21.09 35.96 -63.63
N LEU A 194 20.79 37.20 -63.22
CA LEU A 194 20.62 37.56 -61.83
C LEU A 194 19.43 36.82 -61.21
N SER A 195 18.29 36.74 -61.90
CA SER A 195 17.11 36.01 -61.44
C SER A 195 17.42 34.52 -61.21
N ASN A 196 18.12 33.89 -62.14
CA ASN A 196 18.56 32.50 -62.00
C ASN A 196 19.54 32.33 -60.84
N SER A 197 20.45 33.28 -60.66
CA SER A 197 21.39 33.28 -59.51
C SER A 197 20.66 33.44 -58.19
N ILE A 198 19.63 34.29 -58.13
CA ILE A 198 18.78 34.47 -56.95
C ILE A 198 18.04 33.17 -56.65
N GLU A 199 17.41 32.54 -57.64
CA GLU A 199 16.69 31.28 -57.45
C GLU A 199 17.63 30.16 -56.96
N ALA A 200 18.84 30.06 -57.54
CA ALA A 200 19.85 29.11 -57.11
C ALA A 200 20.29 29.34 -55.65
N LEU A 201 20.58 30.58 -55.29
CA LEU A 201 20.95 30.95 -53.91
C LEU A 201 19.79 30.74 -52.94
N SER A 202 18.55 31.05 -53.31
CA SER A 202 17.38 30.78 -52.48
C SER A 202 17.17 29.29 -52.23
N LYS A 203 17.35 28.45 -53.25
CA LYS A 203 17.33 26.98 -53.10
C LYS A 203 18.47 26.48 -52.19
N GLU A 204 19.66 27.06 -52.30
CA GLU A 204 20.80 26.73 -51.43
C GLU A 204 20.52 27.12 -49.97
N ILE A 205 19.93 28.30 -49.73
CA ILE A 205 19.49 28.73 -48.40
C ILE A 205 18.43 27.77 -47.85
N GLU A 206 17.40 27.43 -48.63
CA GLU A 206 16.35 26.49 -48.21
C GLU A 206 16.94 25.11 -47.89
N GLN A 207 17.92 24.64 -48.66
CA GLN A 207 18.64 23.40 -48.36
C GLN A 207 19.44 23.49 -47.07
N ILE A 208 20.08 24.62 -46.77
CA ILE A 208 20.83 24.82 -45.53
C ILE A 208 19.89 24.95 -44.32
N GLU A 209 18.77 25.65 -44.46
CA GLU A 209 17.77 25.81 -43.40
C GLU A 209 17.04 24.50 -43.08
N ASN A 210 16.67 23.73 -44.11
CA ASN A 210 16.01 22.43 -43.96
C ASN A 210 16.99 21.27 -43.75
N ALA A 211 18.29 21.48 -44.00
CA ALA A 211 19.29 20.48 -43.67
C ALA A 211 19.18 20.20 -42.17
N PRO A 212 19.06 18.91 -41.77
CA PRO A 212 19.01 18.58 -40.36
C PRO A 212 20.24 19.18 -39.69
N SER A 213 20.01 20.07 -38.73
CA SER A 213 21.05 20.80 -38.03
C SER A 213 22.14 19.81 -37.66
N ARG A 214 23.35 20.03 -38.20
CA ARG A 214 24.49 19.17 -37.90
C ARG A 214 24.71 19.09 -36.39
N ILE A 215 24.36 20.16 -35.67
CA ILE A 215 24.36 20.21 -34.21
C ILE A 215 23.31 19.25 -33.62
N ASP A 216 22.08 19.22 -34.15
CA ASP A 216 21.04 18.30 -33.67
C ASP A 216 21.38 16.83 -33.96
N ALA A 217 21.91 16.54 -35.15
CA ALA A 217 22.39 15.20 -35.50
C ALA A 217 23.56 14.77 -34.59
N LEU A 218 24.48 15.69 -34.28
CA LEU A 218 25.57 15.44 -33.34
C LEU A 218 25.09 15.31 -31.90
N ASN A 219 24.06 16.05 -31.49
CA ASN A 219 23.45 15.95 -30.17
C ASN A 219 22.74 14.60 -29.98
N ARG A 220 22.00 14.13 -30.98
CA ARG A 220 21.41 12.77 -30.96
C ARG A 220 22.50 11.70 -30.83
N LYS A 221 23.56 11.77 -31.65
CA LYS A 221 24.71 10.85 -31.52
C LYS A 221 25.38 10.93 -30.16
N LYS A 222 25.52 12.13 -29.58
CA LYS A 222 26.06 12.32 -28.24
C LYS A 222 25.17 11.65 -27.20
N GLU A 223 23.85 11.80 -27.32
CA GLU A 223 22.88 11.17 -26.41
C GLU A 223 22.90 9.64 -26.53
N ASP A 224 22.97 9.11 -27.75
CA ASP A 224 23.17 7.68 -28.01
C ASP A 224 24.45 7.16 -27.36
N PHE A 225 25.58 7.86 -27.55
CA PHE A 225 26.85 7.48 -26.92
C PHE A 225 26.81 7.59 -25.40
N LEU A 226 26.15 8.59 -24.82
CA LEU A 226 25.98 8.70 -23.37
C LEU A 226 25.12 7.54 -22.83
N SER A 227 24.06 7.17 -23.55
CA SER A 227 23.23 6.01 -23.23
C SER A 227 24.06 4.72 -23.27
N ASP A 228 24.86 4.53 -24.32
CA ASP A 228 25.71 3.36 -24.46
C ASP A 228 26.83 3.32 -23.42
N ILE A 229 27.46 4.45 -23.08
CA ILE A 229 28.42 4.53 -21.97
C ILE A 229 27.75 4.10 -20.65
N SER A 230 26.52 4.53 -20.40
CA SER A 230 25.77 4.11 -19.20
C SER A 230 25.50 2.61 -19.20
N LYS A 231 25.06 2.04 -20.34
CA LYS A 231 24.87 0.59 -20.49
C LYS A 231 26.16 -0.19 -20.28
N PHE A 232 27.27 0.24 -20.91
CA PHE A 232 28.56 -0.41 -20.77
C PHE A 232 29.12 -0.31 -19.36
N LYS A 233 28.94 0.81 -18.65
CA LYS A 233 29.31 0.93 -17.23
C LYS A 233 28.54 -0.06 -16.36
N LYS A 234 27.22 -0.18 -16.56
CA LYS A 234 26.39 -1.16 -15.85
C LYS A 234 26.85 -2.59 -16.17
N PHE A 235 27.06 -2.90 -17.44
CA PHE A 235 27.54 -4.21 -17.87
C PHE A 235 28.91 -4.53 -17.26
N ALA A 236 29.86 -3.59 -17.29
CA ALA A 236 31.18 -3.76 -16.68
C ALA A 236 31.09 -3.98 -15.16
N ALA A 237 30.21 -3.25 -14.46
CA ALA A 237 29.96 -3.48 -13.04
C ALA A 237 29.41 -4.90 -12.79
N THR A 238 28.41 -5.34 -13.57
CA THR A 238 27.88 -6.71 -13.47
C THR A 238 28.93 -7.79 -13.77
N MET A 239 29.78 -7.58 -14.78
CA MET A 239 30.88 -8.50 -15.08
C MET A 239 31.93 -8.53 -13.97
N GLN A 240 32.19 -7.37 -13.34
CA GLN A 240 33.09 -7.27 -12.20
C GLN A 240 32.52 -8.01 -10.99
N ASP A 241 31.24 -7.83 -10.66
CA ASP A 241 30.57 -8.56 -9.58
C ASP A 241 30.59 -10.08 -9.83
N GLN A 242 30.33 -10.51 -11.08
CA GLN A 242 30.41 -11.93 -11.45
C GLN A 242 31.83 -12.48 -11.32
N LYS A 243 32.84 -11.73 -11.75
CA LYS A 243 34.24 -12.10 -11.58
C LYS A 243 34.59 -12.25 -10.11
N ASP A 244 34.21 -11.29 -9.28
CA ASP A 244 34.53 -11.30 -7.85
C ASP A 244 33.82 -12.46 -7.13
N ALA A 245 32.57 -12.78 -7.52
CA ALA A 245 31.87 -13.96 -7.03
C ALA A 245 32.56 -15.28 -7.42
N VAL A 246 33.02 -15.41 -8.67
CA VAL A 246 33.77 -16.59 -9.13
C VAL A 246 35.12 -16.70 -8.41
N VAL A 247 35.83 -15.58 -8.21
CA VAL A 247 37.10 -15.55 -7.45
C VAL A 247 36.87 -16.00 -6.00
N ALA A 248 35.80 -15.53 -5.35
CA ALA A 248 35.44 -15.96 -4.01
C ALA A 248 35.12 -17.46 -3.95
N ALA A 249 34.35 -17.98 -4.91
CA ALA A 249 34.05 -19.41 -5.01
C ALA A 249 35.30 -20.28 -5.26
N ILE A 250 36.23 -19.81 -6.10
CA ILE A 250 37.52 -20.49 -6.29
C ILE A 250 38.33 -20.50 -5.00
N ALA A 251 38.37 -19.39 -4.26
CA ALA A 251 39.08 -19.32 -2.98
C ALA A 251 38.49 -20.28 -1.95
N GLU A 252 37.16 -20.36 -1.85
CA GLU A 252 36.46 -21.32 -0.99
C GLU A 252 36.77 -22.76 -1.40
N MET A 253 36.65 -23.08 -2.69
CA MET A 253 36.92 -24.43 -3.20
C MET A 253 38.37 -24.85 -2.95
N ASN A 254 39.33 -23.95 -3.17
CA ASN A 254 40.74 -24.22 -2.86
C ASN A 254 40.95 -24.45 -1.36
N GLY A 255 40.27 -23.69 -0.49
CA GLY A 255 40.31 -23.92 0.95
C GLY A 255 39.79 -25.31 1.35
N THR A 256 38.71 -25.77 0.70
CA THR A 256 38.18 -27.13 0.88
C THR A 256 39.16 -28.18 0.38
N ILE A 257 39.74 -28.00 -0.81
CA ILE A 257 40.75 -28.91 -1.36
C ILE A 257 41.95 -29.03 -0.41
N GLU A 258 42.45 -27.92 0.12
CA GLU A 258 43.55 -27.94 1.09
C GLU A 258 43.17 -28.65 2.40
N ALA A 259 41.92 -28.50 2.86
CA ALA A 259 41.43 -29.22 4.04
C ALA A 259 41.32 -30.73 3.79
N GLU A 260 40.75 -31.14 2.65
CA GLU A 260 40.65 -32.54 2.24
C GLU A 260 42.02 -33.17 2.01
N GLN A 261 42.97 -32.45 1.41
CA GLN A 261 44.35 -32.91 1.25
C GLN A 261 45.02 -33.15 2.60
N ARG A 262 44.86 -32.24 3.57
CA ARG A 262 45.37 -32.44 4.94
C ARG A 262 44.75 -33.65 5.62
N GLU A 263 43.44 -33.85 5.47
CA GLU A 263 42.77 -35.04 6.01
C GLU A 263 43.29 -36.31 5.34
N LEU A 264 43.42 -36.31 4.00
CA LEU A 264 43.96 -37.45 3.26
C LEU A 264 45.39 -37.79 3.71
N GLU A 265 46.26 -36.79 3.86
CA GLU A 265 47.62 -36.99 4.37
C GLU A 265 47.61 -37.60 5.78
N GLN A 266 46.74 -37.11 6.66
CA GLN A 266 46.57 -37.68 7.99
C GLN A 266 46.11 -39.13 7.93
N ARG A 267 45.09 -39.44 7.11
CA ARG A 267 44.59 -40.81 6.93
C ARG A 267 45.63 -41.74 6.32
N LEU A 268 46.41 -41.27 5.36
CA LEU A 268 47.51 -42.04 4.77
C LEU A 268 48.57 -42.35 5.82
N LYS A 269 48.90 -41.39 6.68
CA LYS A 269 49.84 -41.60 7.79
C LYS A 269 49.29 -42.60 8.80
N GLU A 270 48.03 -42.45 9.22
CA GLU A 270 47.34 -43.41 10.10
C GLU A 270 47.33 -44.81 9.49
N ASN A 271 47.05 -44.93 8.19
CA ASN A 271 47.04 -46.20 7.47
C ASN A 271 48.44 -46.81 7.38
N GLN A 272 49.48 -46.02 7.11
CA GLN A 272 50.87 -46.50 7.15
C GLN A 272 51.28 -46.95 8.56
N GLU A 273 50.89 -46.21 9.60
CA GLU A 273 51.13 -46.59 10.99
C GLU A 273 50.42 -47.92 11.33
N LEU A 274 49.15 -48.06 10.95
CA LEU A 274 48.39 -49.30 11.12
C LEU A 274 48.97 -50.45 10.31
N GLN A 275 49.38 -50.23 9.06
CA GLN A 275 50.03 -51.24 8.23
C GLN A 275 51.37 -51.66 8.83
N THR A 276 52.15 -50.73 9.37
CA THR A 276 53.40 -51.05 10.08
C THR A 276 53.12 -51.90 11.33
N ILE A 277 52.04 -51.60 12.06
CA ILE A 277 51.60 -52.40 13.21
C ILE A 277 51.18 -53.80 12.75
N ILE A 278 50.45 -53.92 11.63
CA ILE A 278 50.03 -55.21 11.05
C ILE A 278 51.24 -56.01 10.56
N ASP A 279 52.15 -55.39 9.82
CA ASP A 279 53.36 -56.04 9.30
C ASP A 279 54.31 -56.47 10.42
N ALA A 280 54.31 -55.76 11.55
CA ALA A 280 55.05 -56.14 12.76
C ALA A 280 54.36 -57.25 13.58
N GLN A 281 53.09 -57.56 13.30
CA GLN A 281 52.39 -58.68 13.91
C GLN A 281 52.68 -59.96 13.10
N ASP A 282 53.31 -60.96 13.72
CA ASP A 282 53.55 -62.30 13.16
C ASP A 282 52.25 -63.15 13.10
N ILE A 283 51.15 -62.57 12.61
CA ILE A 283 49.83 -63.23 12.54
C ILE A 283 49.43 -63.33 11.06
N THR A 284 49.45 -64.54 10.51
CA THR A 284 49.09 -64.76 9.11
C THR A 284 47.57 -64.64 8.89
N PRO A 285 47.06 -64.38 7.67
CA PRO A 285 45.63 -64.41 7.38
C PRO A 285 44.94 -65.73 7.80
N ALA A 286 45.68 -66.84 7.77
CA ALA A 286 45.23 -68.13 8.29
C ALA A 286 45.14 -68.18 9.83
N ASP A 287 45.96 -67.42 10.54
CA ASP A 287 45.85 -67.24 11.99
C ASP A 287 44.66 -66.34 12.34
N VAL A 288 44.34 -65.33 11.51
CA VAL A 288 43.12 -64.52 11.67
C VAL A 288 41.86 -65.35 11.43
N GLU A 289 41.82 -66.23 10.42
CA GLU A 289 40.71 -67.17 10.25
C GLU A 289 40.59 -68.17 11.40
N ARG A 290 41.72 -68.68 11.93
CA ARG A 290 41.72 -69.51 13.15
C ARG A 290 41.24 -68.74 14.37
N MET A 291 41.62 -67.47 14.53
CA MET A 291 41.16 -66.61 15.61
C MET A 291 39.68 -66.22 15.45
N MET A 292 39.18 -65.99 14.23
CA MET A 292 37.77 -65.69 13.97
C MET A 292 36.89 -66.91 14.19
N SER A 293 37.32 -68.11 13.77
CA SER A 293 36.62 -69.36 14.06
C SER A 293 36.65 -69.71 15.55
N ALA A 294 37.79 -69.50 16.22
CA ALA A 294 37.88 -69.62 17.69
C ALA A 294 37.01 -68.59 18.40
N LYS A 295 36.99 -67.33 17.95
CA LYS A 295 36.10 -66.28 18.47
C LYS A 295 34.64 -66.65 18.29
N HIS A 296 34.26 -67.11 17.09
CA HIS A 296 32.89 -67.55 16.82
C HIS A 296 32.49 -68.74 17.70
N SER A 297 33.39 -69.71 17.89
CA SER A 297 33.18 -70.84 18.81
C SER A 297 33.09 -70.37 20.27
N LEU A 298 33.91 -69.41 20.69
CA LEU A 298 33.83 -68.80 22.01
C LEU A 298 32.54 -68.01 22.20
N GLU A 299 32.08 -67.26 21.19
CA GLU A 299 30.83 -66.51 21.21
C GLU A 299 29.63 -67.46 21.32
N GLN A 300 29.63 -68.55 20.55
CA GLN A 300 28.62 -69.61 20.70
C GLN A 300 28.66 -70.24 22.10
N SER A 301 29.85 -70.55 22.62
CA SER A 301 29.99 -71.10 23.98
C SER A 301 29.57 -70.08 25.05
N LEU A 302 29.85 -68.80 24.85
CA LEU A 302 29.50 -67.73 25.77
C LEU A 302 27.99 -67.49 25.74
N GLN A 303 27.37 -67.52 24.58
CA GLN A 303 25.91 -67.47 24.45
C GLN A 303 25.27 -68.64 25.19
N LEU A 304 25.78 -69.87 24.99
CA LEU A 304 25.27 -71.05 25.67
C LEU A 304 25.48 -70.98 27.19
N LEU A 305 26.62 -70.45 27.64
CA LEU A 305 26.88 -70.18 29.07
C LEU A 305 25.99 -69.06 29.63
N CYS A 306 25.67 -68.03 28.85
CA CYS A 306 24.74 -66.97 29.23
C CYS A 306 23.31 -67.51 29.35
N GLU A 307 22.88 -68.35 28.41
CA GLU A 307 21.58 -69.03 28.47
C GLU A 307 21.50 -69.98 29.68
N GLN A 308 22.58 -70.73 29.96
CA GLN A 308 22.70 -71.55 31.17
C GLN A 308 22.67 -70.69 32.44
N ARG A 309 23.41 -69.59 32.47
CA ARG A 309 23.38 -68.63 33.59
C ARG A 309 21.98 -68.10 33.80
N ASP A 310 21.28 -67.68 32.76
CA ASP A 310 19.94 -67.10 32.86
C ASP A 310 18.93 -68.15 33.31
N SER A 311 19.06 -69.40 32.86
CA SER A 311 18.28 -70.53 33.37
C SER A 311 18.55 -70.77 34.86
N ILE A 312 19.82 -70.85 35.27
CA ILE A 312 20.19 -71.05 36.67
C ILE A 312 19.72 -69.87 37.52
N GLN A 313 19.82 -68.64 37.03
CA GLN A 313 19.38 -67.45 37.76
C GLN A 313 17.85 -67.41 37.91
N LYS A 314 17.11 -67.88 36.89
CA LYS A 314 15.66 -68.08 36.98
C LYS A 314 15.30 -69.16 38.01
N ASP A 315 16.07 -70.24 38.05
CA ASP A 315 15.89 -71.30 39.05
C ASP A 315 16.21 -70.80 40.46
N VAL A 316 17.30 -70.05 40.64
CA VAL A 316 17.68 -69.40 41.91
C VAL A 316 16.58 -68.44 42.35
N TRP A 317 16.10 -67.55 41.48
CA TRP A 317 15.00 -66.65 41.78
C TRP A 317 13.73 -67.41 42.21
N THR A 318 13.41 -68.49 41.50
CA THR A 318 12.25 -69.33 41.84
C THR A 318 12.41 -69.96 43.22
N ARG A 319 13.61 -70.47 43.54
CA ARG A 319 13.93 -71.01 44.86
C ARG A 319 13.94 -69.95 45.96
N GLU A 320 14.45 -68.74 45.69
CA GLU A 320 14.41 -67.61 46.62
C GLU A 320 12.96 -67.22 46.93
N VAL A 321 12.10 -67.15 45.92
CA VAL A 321 10.67 -66.89 46.11
C VAL A 321 10.00 -68.00 46.92
N GLU A 322 10.32 -69.27 46.68
CA GLU A 322 9.83 -70.40 47.48
C GLU A 322 10.28 -70.33 48.94
N VAL A 323 11.57 -70.03 49.18
CA VAL A 323 12.14 -69.84 50.52
C VAL A 323 11.49 -68.66 51.22
N GLN A 324 11.28 -67.53 50.54
CA GLN A 324 10.61 -66.37 51.11
C GLN A 324 9.16 -66.68 51.47
N LYS A 325 8.41 -67.37 50.60
CA LYS A 325 7.03 -67.80 50.90
C LYS A 325 6.98 -68.74 52.11
N ALA A 326 7.92 -69.68 52.20
CA ALA A 326 8.03 -70.59 53.34
C ALA A 326 8.40 -69.83 54.63
N SER A 327 9.33 -68.87 54.54
CA SER A 327 9.73 -67.98 55.62
C SER A 327 8.55 -67.15 56.13
N ASP A 328 7.83 -66.47 55.24
CA ASP A 328 6.63 -65.68 55.59
C ASP A 328 5.54 -66.56 56.23
N SER A 329 5.38 -67.79 55.73
CA SER A 329 4.44 -68.75 56.32
C SER A 329 4.87 -69.18 57.72
N LEU A 330 6.16 -69.37 57.95
CA LEU A 330 6.72 -69.70 59.26
C LEU A 330 6.59 -68.52 60.23
N ASP A 331 6.90 -67.30 59.80
CA ASP A 331 6.73 -66.08 60.59
C ASP A 331 5.27 -65.83 60.96
N ARG A 332 4.33 -66.06 60.04
CA ARG A 332 2.90 -66.03 60.34
C ARG A 332 2.53 -67.06 61.41
N ALA A 333 3.00 -68.29 61.27
CA ALA A 333 2.73 -69.34 62.26
C ALA A 333 3.34 -69.02 63.63
N ILE A 334 4.55 -68.47 63.68
CA ILE A 334 5.23 -68.03 64.90
C ILE A 334 4.50 -66.85 65.53
N SER A 335 4.08 -65.87 64.75
CA SER A 335 3.30 -64.72 65.22
C SER A 335 1.96 -65.17 65.80
N MET A 336 1.26 -66.08 65.12
CA MET A 336 0.02 -66.68 65.62
C MET A 336 0.24 -67.45 66.92
N PHE A 337 1.29 -68.26 66.99
CA PHE A 337 1.66 -69.01 68.20
C PHE A 337 1.99 -68.07 69.37
N ASN A 338 2.83 -67.06 69.15
CA ASN A 338 3.22 -66.11 70.18
C ASN A 338 2.03 -65.27 70.65
N ALA A 339 1.15 -64.84 69.74
CA ALA A 339 -0.07 -64.13 70.07
C ALA A 339 -1.04 -65.01 70.89
N THR A 340 -1.24 -66.27 70.50
CA THR A 340 -2.07 -67.21 71.27
C THR A 340 -1.46 -67.57 72.61
N ALA A 341 -0.15 -67.79 72.69
CA ALA A 341 0.56 -68.03 73.96
C ALA A 341 0.47 -66.83 74.92
N THR A 342 0.52 -65.60 74.37
CA THR A 342 0.34 -64.36 75.15
C THR A 342 -1.12 -64.20 75.62
N ASN A 343 -2.10 -64.43 74.73
CA ASN A 343 -3.53 -64.37 75.06
C ASN A 343 -3.95 -65.41 76.11
N LEU A 344 -3.39 -66.62 76.01
CA LEU A 344 -3.60 -67.70 76.98
C LEU A 344 -2.81 -67.48 78.29
N ARG A 345 -2.04 -66.39 78.39
CA ARG A 345 -1.20 -66.03 79.54
C ARG A 345 -0.27 -67.16 79.95
N LEU A 346 0.45 -67.73 78.98
CA LEU A 346 1.41 -68.82 79.19
C LEU A 346 2.84 -68.30 79.39
N VAL A 347 3.11 -67.02 79.10
CA VAL A 347 4.45 -66.39 79.16
C VAL A 347 4.36 -64.98 79.75
N GLY A 348 5.37 -64.55 80.51
CA GLY A 348 5.51 -63.20 81.07
C GLY A 348 4.97 -63.04 82.50
N ALA A 349 5.07 -61.83 83.07
CA ALA A 349 4.66 -61.52 84.45
C ALA A 349 3.15 -61.72 84.74
N SER A 350 2.35 -62.03 83.72
CA SER A 350 0.91 -62.27 83.79
C SER A 350 0.54 -63.77 83.70
N ALA A 351 1.52 -64.68 83.78
CA ALA A 351 1.29 -66.11 83.61
C ALA A 351 0.36 -66.70 84.69
N LYS A 352 -0.74 -67.33 84.27
CA LYS A 352 -1.81 -67.81 85.16
C LYS A 352 -1.53 -69.19 85.78
N TYR A 353 -0.65 -69.97 85.17
CA TYR A 353 -0.40 -71.35 85.55
C TYR A 353 0.88 -71.46 86.40
N PRO A 354 0.88 -72.32 87.42
CA PRO A 354 2.02 -72.48 88.31
C PRO A 354 3.24 -73.13 87.61
N LYS A 355 4.44 -72.83 88.12
CA LYS A 355 5.76 -73.13 87.49
C LYS A 355 6.08 -74.63 87.34
N ASP A 356 5.32 -75.47 88.00
CA ASP A 356 5.35 -76.93 87.95
C ASP A 356 4.70 -77.50 86.68
N ILE A 357 3.81 -76.74 86.02
CA ILE A 357 3.13 -77.14 84.77
C ILE A 357 3.80 -76.52 83.55
N ILE A 358 4.14 -75.23 83.62
CA ILE A 358 4.87 -74.51 82.57
C ILE A 358 6.26 -74.18 83.11
N SER A 359 7.27 -74.88 82.61
CA SER A 359 8.67 -74.63 83.00
C SER A 359 9.21 -73.33 82.41
N ASP A 360 10.24 -72.76 83.04
CA ASP A 360 10.99 -71.57 82.56
C ASP A 360 11.60 -71.75 81.15
N SER A 361 11.55 -72.96 80.58
CA SER A 361 11.93 -73.26 79.21
C SER A 361 10.84 -72.92 78.17
N PHE A 362 9.59 -72.64 78.56
CA PHE A 362 8.54 -72.23 77.63
C PHE A 362 8.70 -70.74 77.29
N LYS A 363 9.35 -70.46 76.15
CA LYS A 363 9.65 -69.11 75.66
C LYS A 363 8.82 -68.80 74.42
N LEU A 364 8.61 -67.51 74.15
CA LEU A 364 8.10 -67.06 72.85
C LEU A 364 9.09 -67.47 71.76
N ILE A 365 8.57 -67.95 70.64
CA ILE A 365 9.40 -68.39 69.52
C ILE A 365 9.93 -67.15 68.81
N THR A 366 11.23 -67.08 68.58
CA THR A 366 11.84 -66.02 67.75
C THR A 366 12.40 -66.66 66.50
N PHE A 367 12.07 -66.10 65.35
CA PHE A 367 12.58 -66.53 64.05
C PHE A 367 13.81 -65.72 63.64
N ALA A 368 14.91 -66.41 63.38
CA ALA A 368 16.14 -65.84 62.85
C ALA A 368 16.37 -66.40 61.43
N PRO A 369 15.90 -65.70 60.38
CA PRO A 369 15.94 -66.22 59.00
C PRO A 369 17.35 -66.47 58.46
N HIS A 370 18.39 -65.90 59.07
CA HIS A 370 19.78 -66.00 58.61
C HIS A 370 20.63 -66.94 59.49
N ALA A 371 19.99 -67.80 60.29
CA ALA A 371 20.73 -68.76 61.11
C ALA A 371 21.41 -69.84 60.22
N PRO A 372 22.65 -70.24 60.54
CA PRO A 372 23.46 -71.11 59.68
C PRO A 372 22.98 -72.57 59.55
N THR A 373 22.02 -72.98 60.38
CA THR A 373 21.43 -74.33 60.37
C THR A 373 19.96 -74.26 60.73
N ALA A 374 19.11 -75.08 60.11
CA ALA A 374 17.67 -75.12 60.34
C ALA A 374 17.30 -75.27 61.84
N ASP A 375 18.09 -76.05 62.60
CA ASP A 375 17.89 -76.25 64.05
C ASP A 375 18.19 -75.01 64.91
N ARG A 376 18.81 -73.97 64.34
CA ARG A 376 19.11 -72.68 65.01
C ARG A 376 18.27 -71.51 64.47
N MET A 377 17.40 -71.74 63.49
CA MET A 377 16.47 -70.71 62.98
C MET A 377 15.42 -70.32 64.00
N LEU A 378 15.16 -71.19 64.98
CA LEU A 378 14.29 -70.93 66.11
C LEU A 378 15.12 -70.92 67.39
N ASN A 379 14.74 -70.06 68.33
CA ASN A 379 15.40 -69.93 69.64
C ASN A 379 15.18 -71.12 70.60
N CYS A 380 14.31 -72.08 70.25
CA CYS A 380 13.99 -73.26 71.04
C CYS A 380 13.52 -74.43 70.16
N SER A 381 13.63 -75.66 70.66
CA SER A 381 13.15 -76.85 69.96
C SER A 381 11.65 -77.05 70.17
N ILE A 382 10.86 -76.91 69.10
CA ILE A 382 9.40 -77.12 69.17
C ILE A 382 9.08 -78.52 69.71
N LYS A 383 9.86 -79.55 69.31
CA LYS A 383 9.60 -80.95 69.68
C LYS A 383 9.99 -81.28 71.12
N GLN A 384 11.06 -80.70 71.65
CA GLN A 384 11.62 -81.05 72.96
C GLN A 384 11.25 -80.06 74.07
N ASP A 385 11.10 -78.77 73.76
CA ASP A 385 10.86 -77.73 74.77
C ASP A 385 9.38 -77.34 74.84
N ILE A 386 8.75 -77.03 73.70
CA ILE A 386 7.39 -76.49 73.65
C ILE A 386 6.34 -77.59 73.72
N LYS A 387 6.44 -78.62 72.86
CA LYS A 387 5.42 -79.66 72.72
C LYS A 387 5.20 -80.47 74.01
N PRO A 388 6.23 -80.88 74.78
CA PRO A 388 6.03 -81.59 76.04
C PRO A 388 5.38 -80.71 77.12
N CYS A 389 5.71 -79.41 77.17
CA CYS A 389 5.04 -78.46 78.08
C CYS A 389 3.57 -78.26 77.70
N LEU A 390 3.26 -78.13 76.41
CA LEU A 390 1.87 -78.08 75.94
C LEU A 390 1.12 -79.38 76.19
N PHE A 391 1.77 -80.55 76.07
CA PHE A 391 1.14 -81.82 76.43
C PHE A 391 0.88 -81.93 77.93
N LYS A 392 1.82 -81.54 78.80
CA LYS A 392 1.57 -81.49 80.25
C LYS A 392 0.44 -80.52 80.60
N LEU A 393 0.40 -79.35 79.95
CA LEU A 393 -0.70 -78.39 80.10
C LEU A 393 -2.02 -78.96 79.56
N LYS A 394 -2.00 -79.63 78.41
CA LYS A 394 -3.17 -80.29 77.81
C LYS A 394 -3.66 -81.39 78.73
N ASP A 395 -2.79 -82.23 79.26
CA ASP A 395 -3.13 -83.34 80.16
C ASP A 395 -3.68 -82.79 81.47
N HIS A 396 -3.08 -81.73 82.04
CA HIS A 396 -3.63 -81.03 83.21
C HIS A 396 -5.01 -80.39 82.92
N LEU A 397 -5.18 -79.75 81.77
CA LEU A 397 -6.46 -79.16 81.37
C LEU A 397 -7.49 -80.23 81.03
N LEU A 398 -7.09 -81.38 80.48
CA LEU A 398 -7.95 -82.53 80.21
C LEU A 398 -8.34 -83.23 81.50
N GLU A 399 -7.44 -83.40 82.47
CA GLU A 399 -7.73 -83.93 83.80
C GLU A 399 -8.70 -82.99 84.53
N LYS A 400 -8.45 -81.67 84.45
CA LYS A 400 -9.34 -80.66 85.00
C LYS A 400 -10.69 -80.63 84.28
N ALA A 401 -10.70 -80.68 82.96
CA ALA A 401 -11.92 -80.72 82.15
C ALA A 401 -12.69 -82.02 82.38
N LYS A 402 -12.01 -83.16 82.55
CA LYS A 402 -12.61 -84.45 82.88
C LYS A 402 -13.19 -84.40 84.30
N SER A 403 -12.46 -83.90 85.29
CA SER A 403 -13.00 -83.73 86.65
C SER A 403 -14.17 -82.73 86.72
N LEU A 404 -14.18 -81.69 85.88
CA LEU A 404 -15.29 -80.76 85.74
C LEU A 404 -16.44 -81.36 84.93
N HIS A 405 -16.16 -82.22 83.95
CA HIS A 405 -17.14 -82.90 83.13
C HIS A 405 -17.82 -84.02 83.91
N ASP A 406 -17.07 -84.79 84.69
CA ASP A 406 -17.60 -85.78 85.62
C ASP A 406 -18.50 -85.06 86.65
N ARG A 407 -18.04 -83.94 87.21
CA ARG A 407 -18.88 -83.10 88.09
C ARG A 407 -20.09 -82.49 87.37
N TYR A 408 -19.94 -82.08 86.12
CA TYR A 408 -21.04 -81.60 85.28
C TYR A 408 -22.05 -82.73 85.05
N MET A 409 -21.60 -83.93 84.69
CA MET A 409 -22.44 -85.10 84.46
C MET A 409 -23.18 -85.51 85.72
N ASP A 410 -22.52 -85.52 86.89
CA ASP A 410 -23.17 -85.75 88.17
C ASP A 410 -24.27 -84.71 88.43
N THR A 411 -23.96 -83.41 88.29
CA THR A 411 -24.97 -82.34 88.45
C THR A 411 -26.05 -82.35 87.36
N HIS A 412 -25.72 -82.83 86.16
CA HIS A 412 -26.65 -82.89 85.03
C HIS A 412 -27.62 -84.05 85.20
N MET A 413 -27.15 -85.20 85.71
CA MET A 413 -28.00 -86.32 86.11
C MET A 413 -28.90 -85.93 87.29
N GLU A 414 -28.38 -85.20 88.28
CA GLU A 414 -29.23 -84.63 89.35
C GLU A 414 -30.27 -83.65 88.78
N LEU A 415 -29.89 -82.83 87.81
CA LEU A 415 -30.80 -81.89 87.16
C LEU A 415 -31.84 -82.59 86.28
N GLU A 416 -31.49 -83.64 85.54
CA GLU A 416 -32.43 -84.46 84.77
C GLU A 416 -33.42 -85.17 85.69
N ALA A 417 -32.96 -85.76 86.80
CA ALA A 417 -33.84 -86.36 87.80
C ALA A 417 -34.80 -85.32 88.40
N ILE A 418 -34.33 -84.09 88.69
CA ILE A 418 -35.19 -82.99 89.14
C ILE A 418 -36.14 -82.56 88.02
N CYS A 419 -35.70 -82.47 86.77
CA CYS A 419 -36.54 -82.13 85.62
C CYS A 419 -37.66 -83.17 85.40
N GLU A 420 -37.37 -84.47 85.47
CA GLU A 420 -38.40 -85.52 85.42
C GLU A 420 -39.41 -85.36 86.56
N THR A 421 -38.95 -85.14 87.80
CA THR A 421 -39.90 -84.90 88.91
C THR A 421 -40.71 -83.61 88.75
N VAL A 422 -40.14 -82.57 88.14
CA VAL A 422 -40.84 -81.32 87.82
C VAL A 422 -41.86 -81.53 86.71
N ASP A 423 -41.54 -82.34 85.70
CA ASP A 423 -42.46 -82.66 84.60
C ASP A 423 -43.61 -83.55 85.08
N GLU A 424 -43.35 -84.54 85.94
CA GLU A 424 -44.40 -85.31 86.62
C GLU A 424 -45.30 -84.41 87.49
N GLN A 425 -44.71 -83.48 88.25
CA GLN A 425 -45.46 -82.51 89.04
C GLN A 425 -46.26 -81.55 88.15
N ARG A 426 -45.73 -81.14 86.99
CA ARG A 426 -46.43 -80.30 86.00
C ARG A 426 -47.59 -81.03 85.35
N GLU A 427 -47.43 -82.30 84.97
CA GLU A 427 -48.54 -83.11 84.45
C GLU A 427 -49.64 -83.29 85.50
N SER A 428 -49.26 -83.57 86.75
CA SER A 428 -50.21 -83.65 87.87
C SER A 428 -50.92 -82.30 88.12
N ALA A 429 -50.18 -81.18 88.08
CA ALA A 429 -50.74 -79.85 88.21
C ALA A 429 -51.71 -79.52 87.06
N ASN A 430 -51.33 -79.82 85.80
CA ASN A 430 -52.18 -79.65 84.63
C ASN A 430 -53.45 -80.52 84.73
N ALA A 431 -53.35 -81.74 85.25
CA ALA A 431 -54.51 -82.61 85.45
C ALA A 431 -55.46 -82.05 86.53
N ILE A 432 -54.93 -81.45 87.60
CA ILE A 432 -55.72 -80.77 88.63
C ILE A 432 -56.32 -79.47 88.08
N GLU A 433 -55.57 -78.72 87.28
CA GLU A 433 -56.03 -77.47 86.66
C GLU A 433 -57.12 -77.74 85.62
N ALA A 434 -57.03 -78.84 84.86
CA ALA A 434 -58.11 -79.31 83.99
C ALA A 434 -59.37 -79.70 84.77
N LYS A 435 -59.23 -80.38 85.92
CA LYS A 435 -60.36 -80.69 86.82
C LYS A 435 -60.97 -79.41 87.42
N LEU A 436 -60.15 -78.44 87.78
CA LEU A 436 -60.58 -77.14 88.28
C LEU A 436 -61.32 -76.35 87.19
N GLN A 437 -60.80 -76.30 85.96
CA GLN A 437 -61.47 -75.70 84.80
C GLN A 437 -62.81 -76.36 84.53
N HIS A 438 -62.89 -77.70 84.56
CA HIS A 438 -64.16 -78.41 84.42
C HIS A 438 -65.16 -78.04 85.53
N SER A 439 -64.70 -77.95 86.79
CA SER A 439 -65.56 -77.55 87.92
C SER A 439 -65.96 -76.07 87.89
N ILE A 440 -65.08 -75.17 87.46
CA ILE A 440 -65.39 -73.75 87.21
C ILE A 440 -66.42 -73.63 86.10
N GLN A 441 -66.28 -74.41 85.02
CA GLN A 441 -67.22 -74.41 83.93
C GLN A 441 -68.60 -74.91 84.40
N SER A 442 -68.66 -76.00 85.17
CA SER A 442 -69.93 -76.51 85.73
C SER A 442 -70.57 -75.53 86.72
N TYR A 443 -69.77 -74.85 87.54
CA TYR A 443 -70.24 -73.79 88.43
C TYR A 443 -70.77 -72.58 87.65
N ARG A 444 -70.10 -72.19 86.56
CA ARG A 444 -70.57 -71.10 85.68
C ARG A 444 -71.90 -71.43 85.00
N THR A 445 -72.08 -72.64 84.46
CA THR A 445 -73.37 -73.06 83.88
C THR A 445 -74.47 -73.10 84.93
N ASN A 446 -74.20 -73.64 86.13
CA ASN A 446 -75.18 -73.62 87.22
C ASN A 446 -75.50 -72.22 87.70
N LYS A 447 -74.50 -71.34 87.86
CA LYS A 447 -74.72 -69.93 88.25
C LYS A 447 -75.53 -69.19 87.18
N HIS A 448 -75.28 -69.44 85.89
CA HIS A 448 -76.05 -68.85 84.81
C HIS A 448 -77.51 -69.33 84.81
N SER A 449 -77.74 -70.64 84.99
CA SER A 449 -79.09 -71.22 85.10
C SER A 449 -79.86 -70.66 86.30
N ILE A 450 -79.23 -70.56 87.47
CA ILE A 450 -79.86 -69.98 88.68
C ILE A 450 -80.13 -68.48 88.49
N ALA A 451 -79.20 -67.73 87.86
CA ALA A 451 -79.40 -66.32 87.57
C ALA A 451 -80.54 -66.07 86.57
N GLU A 452 -80.70 -66.92 85.55
CA GLU A 452 -81.84 -66.85 84.63
C GLU A 452 -83.16 -67.16 85.32
N ALA A 453 -83.20 -68.20 86.18
CA ALA A 453 -84.39 -68.53 86.97
C ALA A 453 -84.78 -67.40 87.92
N ALA A 454 -83.81 -66.79 88.61
CA ALA A 454 -84.03 -65.63 89.47
C ALA A 454 -84.52 -64.41 88.68
N LYS A 455 -83.95 -64.14 87.49
CA LYS A 455 -84.37 -63.03 86.61
C LYS A 455 -85.80 -63.22 86.11
N ARG A 456 -86.21 -64.44 85.75
CA ARG A 456 -87.60 -64.76 85.36
C ARG A 456 -88.56 -64.52 86.51
N SER A 457 -88.26 -65.03 87.70
CA SER A 457 -89.09 -64.83 88.90
C SER A 457 -89.19 -63.35 89.28
N GLN A 458 -88.09 -62.60 89.20
CA GLN A 458 -88.08 -61.17 89.54
C GLN A 458 -88.86 -60.31 88.53
N ALA A 459 -88.80 -60.67 87.23
CA ALA A 459 -89.62 -60.02 86.19
C ALA A 459 -91.12 -60.29 86.40
N GLU A 460 -91.49 -61.51 86.79
CA GLU A 460 -92.88 -61.89 87.05
C GLU A 460 -93.45 -61.13 88.27
N VAL A 461 -92.66 -61.00 89.34
CA VAL A 461 -93.03 -60.22 90.53
C VAL A 461 -93.18 -58.73 90.23
N GLU A 462 -92.29 -58.14 89.42
CA GLU A 462 -92.38 -56.73 89.06
C GLU A 462 -93.59 -56.45 88.15
N ASN A 463 -93.89 -57.36 87.21
CA ASN A 463 -95.05 -57.22 86.33
C ASN A 463 -96.37 -57.21 87.13
N ILE A 464 -96.52 -58.14 88.07
CA ILE A 464 -97.69 -58.19 88.97
C ILE A 464 -97.79 -56.92 89.84
N ARG A 465 -96.66 -56.38 90.33
CA ARG A 465 -96.65 -55.13 91.11
C ARG A 465 -97.05 -53.92 90.27
N GLN A 466 -96.60 -53.85 89.02
CA GLN A 466 -96.97 -52.76 88.12
C GLN A 466 -98.45 -52.81 87.75
N GLU A 467 -99.00 -54.00 87.45
CA GLU A 467 -100.42 -54.12 87.13
C GLU A 467 -101.32 -53.80 88.32
N ALA A 468 -100.96 -54.22 89.53
CA ALA A 468 -101.71 -53.87 90.75
C ALA A 468 -101.70 -52.35 91.01
N LYS A 469 -100.57 -51.66 90.73
CA LYS A 469 -100.50 -50.19 90.79
C LYS A 469 -101.35 -49.53 89.70
N LYS A 470 -101.30 -50.05 88.48
CA LYS A 470 -102.03 -49.53 87.33
C LYS A 470 -103.54 -49.64 87.55
N MET A 471 -104.04 -50.80 87.98
CA MET A 471 -105.46 -50.97 88.33
C MET A 471 -105.91 -50.02 89.45
N ARG A 472 -105.08 -49.80 90.47
CA ARG A 472 -105.42 -48.82 91.54
C ARG A 472 -105.47 -47.39 91.02
N ALA A 473 -104.57 -47.01 90.12
CA ALA A 473 -104.57 -45.69 89.49
C ALA A 473 -105.75 -45.51 88.53
N ASP A 474 -106.06 -46.51 87.71
CA ASP A 474 -107.13 -46.47 86.72
C ASP A 474 -108.50 -46.34 87.41
N VAL A 475 -108.75 -47.09 88.50
CA VAL A 475 -110.02 -46.96 89.26
C VAL A 475 -110.17 -45.56 89.87
N ALA A 476 -109.09 -44.99 90.41
CA ALA A 476 -109.12 -43.63 90.95
C ALA A 476 -109.34 -42.58 89.86
N MET A 477 -108.72 -42.76 88.69
CA MET A 477 -108.80 -41.85 87.56
C MET A 477 -110.19 -41.90 86.89
N MET A 478 -110.76 -43.09 86.71
CA MET A 478 -112.10 -43.26 86.14
C MET A 478 -113.18 -42.66 87.04
N TRP A 479 -113.04 -42.79 88.36
CA TRP A 479 -113.97 -42.16 89.30
C TRP A 479 -113.94 -40.63 89.17
N ALA A 480 -112.75 -40.03 89.18
CA ALA A 480 -112.58 -38.58 89.05
C ALA A 480 -113.01 -38.04 87.67
N GLN A 481 -112.81 -38.82 86.60
CA GLN A 481 -113.26 -38.45 85.25
C GLN A 481 -114.79 -38.47 85.13
N SER A 482 -115.45 -39.48 85.70
CA SER A 482 -116.92 -39.55 85.69
C SER A 482 -117.54 -38.35 86.43
N GLU A 483 -116.97 -37.99 87.58
CA GLU A 483 -117.45 -36.86 88.40
C GLU A 483 -117.26 -35.50 87.68
N ARG A 484 -116.15 -35.31 86.96
CA ARG A 484 -115.92 -34.11 86.14
C ARG A 484 -116.75 -34.07 84.87
N ALA A 485 -116.98 -35.20 84.21
CA ALA A 485 -117.74 -35.24 82.96
C ALA A 485 -119.20 -34.85 83.18
N VAL A 486 -119.79 -35.28 84.31
CA VAL A 486 -121.15 -34.87 84.68
C VAL A 486 -121.25 -33.37 84.99
N ALA A 487 -120.24 -32.80 85.64
CA ALA A 487 -120.19 -31.35 85.89
C ALA A 487 -120.01 -30.55 84.59
N GLY A 488 -119.09 -30.97 83.71
CA GLY A 488 -118.81 -30.28 82.45
C GLY A 488 -119.95 -30.36 81.43
N ALA A 489 -120.65 -31.50 81.36
CA ALA A 489 -121.84 -31.62 80.51
C ALA A 489 -122.97 -30.66 80.95
N GLY A 490 -123.01 -30.26 82.22
CA GLY A 490 -123.93 -29.23 82.72
C GLY A 490 -123.60 -27.83 82.18
N GLU A 491 -122.32 -27.44 82.20
CA GLU A 491 -121.86 -26.11 81.76
C GLU A 491 -121.93 -25.92 80.24
N THR A 492 -121.56 -26.94 79.45
CA THR A 492 -121.49 -26.78 77.99
C THR A 492 -122.86 -26.65 77.33
N VAL A 493 -123.90 -27.26 77.92
CA VAL A 493 -125.26 -27.12 77.40
C VAL A 493 -125.74 -25.68 77.58
N GLU A 494 -125.36 -25.03 78.69
CA GLU A 494 -125.69 -23.63 78.93
C GLU A 494 -124.95 -22.68 77.95
N GLU A 495 -123.73 -23.03 77.54
CA GLU A 495 -122.96 -22.26 76.54
C GLU A 495 -123.44 -22.48 75.10
N HIS A 496 -123.87 -23.70 74.76
CA HIS A 496 -124.51 -24.02 73.49
C HIS A 496 -125.78 -23.20 73.24
N GLU A 497 -126.52 -22.81 74.27
CA GLU A 497 -127.71 -21.96 74.09
C GLU A 497 -127.35 -20.49 73.81
N LYS A 498 -126.32 -19.94 74.46
CA LYS A 498 -125.90 -18.54 74.25
C LYS A 498 -125.22 -18.30 72.92
N ASN A 499 -124.31 -19.19 72.49
CA ASN A 499 -123.58 -19.00 71.22
C ASN A 499 -124.47 -19.18 70.00
N CYS A 500 -125.43 -20.10 70.05
CA CYS A 500 -126.38 -20.32 68.96
C CYS A 500 -127.32 -19.11 68.74
N ALA A 501 -127.54 -18.30 69.78
CA ALA A 501 -128.21 -17.02 69.65
C ALA A 501 -127.32 -15.97 68.96
N ARG A 502 -126.04 -15.88 69.36
CA ARG A 502 -125.08 -14.89 68.86
C ARG A 502 -124.70 -15.10 67.39
N GLU A 503 -124.45 -16.34 66.98
CA GLU A 503 -124.05 -16.62 65.60
C GLU A 503 -125.19 -16.43 64.61
N ARG A 504 -126.44 -16.69 65.02
CA ARG A 504 -127.60 -16.39 64.18
C ARG A 504 -127.64 -14.91 63.82
N GLU A 505 -127.25 -14.04 64.74
CA GLU A 505 -127.14 -12.59 64.53
C GLU A 505 -125.96 -12.23 63.61
N ALA A 506 -124.79 -12.85 63.81
CA ALA A 506 -123.60 -12.64 62.99
C ALA A 506 -123.79 -13.13 61.53
N MET A 507 -124.44 -14.28 61.35
CA MET A 507 -124.69 -14.88 60.04
C MET A 507 -125.66 -14.03 59.20
N VAL A 508 -126.62 -13.37 59.85
CA VAL A 508 -127.47 -12.37 59.21
C VAL A 508 -126.65 -11.14 58.78
N GLN A 509 -125.71 -10.69 59.62
CA GLN A 509 -124.86 -9.53 59.30
C GLN A 509 -123.88 -9.81 58.15
N PHE A 510 -123.24 -10.99 58.14
CA PHE A 510 -122.26 -11.38 57.11
C PHE A 510 -122.90 -11.63 55.73
N ILE A 511 -124.08 -12.26 55.69
CA ILE A 511 -124.83 -12.42 54.43
C ILE A 511 -125.16 -11.05 53.83
N THR A 512 -125.41 -10.05 54.67
CA THR A 512 -125.69 -8.68 54.22
C THR A 512 -124.44 -7.99 53.65
N GLU A 513 -123.27 -8.18 54.28
CA GLU A 513 -122.01 -7.59 53.80
C GLU A 513 -121.47 -8.24 52.51
N THR A 514 -121.50 -9.57 52.42
CA THR A 514 -120.98 -10.27 51.23
C THR A 514 -121.88 -10.16 50.02
N LEU A 515 -123.20 -10.08 50.18
CA LEU A 515 -124.06 -9.67 49.06
C LEU A 515 -123.68 -8.27 48.56
N GLY A 516 -123.20 -7.39 49.45
CA GLY A 516 -122.55 -6.13 49.08
C GLY A 516 -121.28 -6.33 48.25
N ALA A 517 -120.34 -7.16 48.72
CA ALA A 517 -119.09 -7.44 47.99
C ALA A 517 -119.31 -8.16 46.65
N LEU A 518 -120.31 -9.04 46.54
CA LEU A 518 -120.70 -9.72 45.31
C LEU A 518 -121.32 -8.76 44.29
N MET A 519 -122.03 -7.72 44.74
CA MET A 519 -122.45 -6.64 43.84
C MET A 519 -121.25 -5.81 43.38
N GLU A 520 -120.32 -5.49 44.29
CA GLU A 520 -119.12 -4.71 43.97
C GLU A 520 -118.19 -5.45 43.00
N HIS A 521 -118.01 -6.76 43.16
CA HIS A 521 -117.23 -7.57 42.22
C HIS A 521 -117.95 -7.79 40.89
N LYS A 522 -119.29 -7.94 40.90
CA LYS A 522 -120.08 -7.97 39.67
C LYS A 522 -119.92 -6.66 38.90
N ASP A 523 -119.87 -5.53 39.59
CA ASP A 523 -119.60 -4.22 38.98
C ASP A 523 -118.15 -4.16 38.46
N ASN A 524 -117.17 -4.71 39.19
CA ASN A 524 -115.78 -4.80 38.73
C ASN A 524 -115.59 -5.72 37.50
N ILE A 525 -116.34 -6.83 37.41
CA ILE A 525 -116.42 -7.70 36.22
C ILE A 525 -117.08 -6.94 35.07
N SER A 526 -118.11 -6.13 35.36
CA SER A 526 -118.77 -5.30 34.35
C SER A 526 -117.81 -4.21 33.82
N ASP A 527 -116.99 -3.62 34.69
CA ASP A 527 -116.02 -2.58 34.33
C ASP A 527 -114.80 -3.15 33.60
N THR A 528 -114.33 -4.34 33.96
CA THR A 528 -113.24 -5.01 33.24
C THR A 528 -113.69 -5.56 31.89
N LEU A 529 -114.94 -6.00 31.75
CA LEU A 529 -115.55 -6.32 30.45
C LEU A 529 -115.78 -5.06 29.61
N ALA A 530 -116.13 -3.93 30.24
CA ALA A 530 -116.17 -2.63 29.57
C ALA A 530 -114.77 -2.19 29.11
N ALA A 531 -113.71 -2.45 29.88
CA ALA A 531 -112.32 -2.19 29.49
C ALA A 531 -111.79 -3.16 28.40
N LEU A 532 -112.27 -4.41 28.39
CA LEU A 532 -112.03 -5.38 27.32
C LEU A 532 -112.71 -4.96 26.01
N ASN A 533 -113.90 -4.35 26.10
CA ASN A 533 -114.56 -3.74 24.94
C ASN A 533 -113.91 -2.43 24.55
N GLN A 534 -113.45 -1.61 25.51
CA GLN A 534 -112.78 -0.36 25.19
C GLN A 534 -111.34 -0.57 24.68
N ARG A 535 -110.67 -1.71 24.94
CA ARG A 535 -109.43 -2.11 24.24
C ARG A 535 -109.67 -2.70 22.85
N LEU A 536 -110.88 -3.17 22.61
CA LEU A 536 -111.33 -3.59 21.29
C LEU A 536 -111.74 -2.36 20.47
N ASP A 537 -112.40 -1.38 21.10
CA ASP A 537 -112.79 -0.10 20.51
C ASP A 537 -111.62 0.86 20.42
N ASP A 538 -110.65 0.79 21.35
CA ASP A 538 -109.26 1.28 21.28
C ASP A 538 -108.45 0.48 20.28
N GLU A 539 -109.03 0.42 19.12
CA GLU A 539 -108.40 1.26 18.16
C GLU A 539 -107.25 0.52 17.43
N LEU A 540 -107.58 -0.28 16.43
CA LEU A 540 -108.74 -0.06 15.55
C LEU A 540 -108.82 1.39 14.96
N ALA A 541 -108.26 2.44 15.61
CA ALA A 541 -107.81 3.72 15.10
C ALA A 541 -106.27 3.82 15.06
N ALA A 542 -105.50 2.88 15.63
CA ALA A 542 -104.10 2.72 15.21
C ALA A 542 -103.96 2.17 13.78
N CYS A 543 -105.09 1.76 13.17
CA CYS A 543 -105.24 1.72 11.72
C CYS A 543 -105.07 3.10 11.01
N GLU A 544 -104.76 4.22 11.69
CA GLU A 544 -104.78 5.56 11.05
C GLU A 544 -103.45 6.36 11.06
N SER A 545 -102.27 5.83 11.44
CA SER A 545 -101.02 6.64 11.39
C SER A 545 -99.72 6.08 10.79
N LEU A 546 -99.66 4.85 10.27
CA LEU A 546 -98.63 4.42 9.29
C LEU A 546 -99.21 3.30 8.41
#